data_AF-A0A1F7RE73-F1
#
_entry.id   AF-A0A1F7RE73-F1
#
_cell.length_a   1.000
_cell.length_b   1.000
_cell.length_c   1.000
_cell.angle_alpha   90.00
_cell.angle_beta   90.00
_cell.angle_gamma   90.00
#
_symmetry.space_group_name_H-M   'P 1'
#
loop_
_entity.id
_entity.type
_entity.pdbx_description
1 polymer ?
#
loop_
_entity_poly.entity_id
_entity_poly.type
_entity_poly.pdbx_seq_one_letter_code
_entity_poly.pdbx_strand_id
1 'polypeptide(L)'
;MEYKENEEKVVSYGTYILVWFGLLVFTGLTVTVSGMNLGRLSIIIPLLIASSKAGMVIYFFMHLKYEGILFKVMLFITLLVVTIFIGFTFFDISYR
;
A
#
# COMPACT_ATOMS: atom_id res chain seq x y z
N MET A 1 -38.21 30.39 3.36
CA MET A 1 -36.90 29.92 3.87
C MET A 1 -36.93 28.41 3.80
N GLU A 2 -36.41 27.84 2.72
CA GLU A 2 -36.45 26.40 2.48
C GLU A 2 -35.00 25.93 2.44
N TYR A 3 -34.52 25.46 3.59
CA TYR A 3 -33.21 24.85 3.71
C TYR A 3 -33.30 23.46 3.08
N LYS A 4 -32.84 23.35 1.83
CA LYS A 4 -32.60 22.07 1.15
C LYS A 4 -31.52 21.33 1.93
N GLU A 5 -31.92 20.26 2.59
CA GLU A 5 -31.06 19.30 3.25
C GLU A 5 -30.02 18.82 2.24
N ASN A 6 -28.75 19.12 2.53
CA ASN A 6 -27.64 18.66 1.73
C ASN A 6 -27.57 17.15 1.90
N GLU A 7 -27.94 16.42 0.85
CA GLU A 7 -27.59 15.00 0.71
C GLU A 7 -26.07 14.89 0.76
N GLU A 8 -25.54 14.70 1.97
CA GLU A 8 -24.19 14.20 2.17
C GLU A 8 -24.09 12.91 1.36
N LYS A 9 -23.43 12.98 0.20
CA LYS A 9 -23.02 11.79 -0.54
C LYS A 9 -21.97 11.07 0.31
N VAL A 10 -22.46 10.30 1.27
CA VAL A 10 -21.67 9.44 2.12
C VAL A 10 -20.90 8.52 1.19
N VAL A 11 -19.59 8.74 1.12
CA VAL A 11 -18.68 8.00 0.26
C VAL A 11 -18.92 6.51 0.49
N SER A 12 -19.23 5.77 -0.57
CA SER A 12 -19.76 4.40 -0.50
C SER A 12 -18.85 3.47 0.31
N TYR A 13 -19.30 3.12 1.52
CA TYR A 13 -18.67 2.15 2.43
C TYR A 13 -18.34 0.81 1.74
N GLY A 14 -19.08 0.46 0.67
CA GLY A 14 -18.83 -0.74 -0.11
C GLY A 14 -17.44 -0.81 -0.73
N THR A 15 -16.83 0.34 -1.07
CA THR A 15 -15.47 0.38 -1.63
C THR A 15 -14.44 -0.04 -0.58
N TYR A 16 -14.58 0.42 0.66
CA TYR A 16 -13.66 0.04 1.74
C TYR A 16 -13.78 -1.43 2.13
N ILE A 17 -15.00 -1.99 2.12
CA ILE A 17 -15.24 -3.42 2.38
C ILE A 17 -14.53 -4.29 1.33
N LEU A 18 -14.60 -3.91 0.05
CA LEU A 18 -13.97 -4.65 -1.05
C LEU A 18 -12.45 -4.63 -0.94
N VAL A 19 -11.88 -3.47 -0.61
CA VAL A 19 -10.44 -3.31 -0.41
C VAL A 19 -9.97 -4.06 0.83
N TRP A 20 -10.74 -4.02 1.92
CA TRP A 20 -10.46 -4.79 3.13
C TRP A 20 -10.37 -6.29 2.84
N PHE A 21 -11.29 -6.82 2.02
CA PHE A 21 -11.24 -8.21 1.58
C PHE A 21 -9.98 -8.50 0.74
N GLY A 22 -9.62 -7.58 -0.18
CA GLY A 22 -8.36 -7.66 -0.93
C GLY A 22 -7.13 -7.71 -0.01
N LEU A 23 -7.08 -6.89 1.04
CA LEU A 23 -5.99 -6.87 2.01
C LEU A 23 -5.90 -8.17 2.81
N LEU A 24 -7.03 -8.80 3.14
CA LEU A 24 -7.05 -10.11 3.78
C LEU A 24 -6.49 -11.19 2.86
N VAL A 25 -6.86 -11.19 1.58
CA VAL A 25 -6.32 -12.13 0.59
C VAL A 25 -4.80 -11.96 0.45
N PHE A 26 -4.33 -10.72 0.31
CA PHE A 26 -2.89 -10.43 0.25
C PHE A 26 -2.15 -10.90 1.50
N THR A 27 -2.74 -10.69 2.68
CA THR A 27 -2.15 -11.13 3.96
C THR A 27 -2.08 -12.66 4.04
N GLY A 28 -3.15 -13.36 3.66
CA GLY A 28 -3.17 -14.83 3.60
C GLY A 28 -2.15 -15.38 2.62
N LEU A 29 -1.99 -14.75 1.45
CA LEU A 29 -0.96 -15.08 0.47
C LEU A 29 0.44 -14.90 1.03
N THR A 30 0.73 -13.77 1.70
CA THR A 30 2.06 -13.56 2.32
C THR A 30 2.36 -14.61 3.38
N VAL A 31 1.41 -14.94 4.27
CA VAL A 31 1.61 -15.95 5.31
C VAL A 31 1.83 -17.34 4.70
N THR A 32 1.05 -17.70 3.69
CA THR A 32 1.17 -19.00 3.02
C THR A 32 2.51 -19.12 2.30
N VAL A 33 2.89 -18.10 1.53
CA VAL A 33 4.17 -18.06 0.80
C VAL A 33 5.35 -18.00 1.77
N SER A 34 5.24 -17.28 2.88
CA SER A 34 6.28 -17.23 3.91
C SER A 34 6.40 -18.55 4.68
N GLY A 35 5.32 -19.33 4.79
CA GLY A 35 5.32 -20.66 5.40
C GLY A 35 5.87 -21.75 4.47
N MET A 36 5.76 -21.55 3.15
CA MET A 36 6.39 -22.41 2.15
C MET A 36 7.88 -22.04 2.06
N ASN A 37 8.73 -22.82 2.74
CA ASN A 37 10.19 -22.65 2.79
C ASN A 37 10.84 -22.87 1.40
N LEU A 38 10.72 -21.89 0.52
CA LEU A 38 11.23 -21.87 -0.87
C LEU A 38 12.70 -21.42 -0.96
N GLY A 39 13.47 -21.57 0.14
CA GLY A 39 14.88 -21.15 0.20
C GLY A 39 15.05 -19.64 -0.02
N ARG A 40 15.90 -19.25 -0.99
CA ARG A 40 16.22 -17.83 -1.27
C ARG A 40 15.02 -17.01 -1.76
N LEU A 41 14.02 -17.65 -2.35
CA LEU A 41 12.81 -16.99 -2.84
C LEU A 41 11.82 -16.63 -1.72
N SER A 42 12.01 -17.18 -0.51
CA SER A 42 11.15 -16.93 0.66
C SER A 42 11.21 -15.49 1.16
N ILE A 43 12.15 -14.67 0.70
CA ILE A 43 12.25 -13.25 1.05
C ILE A 43 11.71 -12.40 -0.09
N ILE A 44 12.12 -12.70 -1.33
CA ILE A 44 11.78 -11.89 -2.51
C ILE A 44 10.27 -11.93 -2.78
N ILE A 45 9.66 -13.12 -2.73
CA ILE A 45 8.24 -13.26 -3.06
C ILE A 45 7.35 -12.56 -2.01
N PRO A 46 7.52 -12.79 -0.69
CA PRO A 46 6.74 -12.06 0.32
C PRO A 46 6.95 -10.54 0.27
N LEU A 47 8.17 -10.08 -0.04
CA LEU A 47 8.46 -8.66 -0.16
C LEU A 47 7.71 -8.00 -1.33
N LEU A 48 7.67 -8.66 -2.51
CA LEU A 48 6.89 -8.18 -3.65
C LEU A 48 5.38 -8.13 -3.34
N ILE A 49 4.86 -9.17 -2.68
CA ILE A 49 3.46 -9.23 -2.25
C ILE A 49 3.16 -8.08 -1.27
N ALA A 50 4.06 -7.83 -0.31
CA ALA A 50 3.94 -6.75 0.65
C ALA A 50 3.96 -5.35 -0.02
N SER A 51 4.83 -5.13 -1.00
CA SER A 51 4.86 -3.87 -1.78
C SER A 51 3.55 -3.65 -2.55
N SER A 52 2.99 -4.69 -3.17
CA SER A 52 1.71 -4.62 -3.87
C SER A 52 0.55 -4.28 -2.92
N LYS A 53 0.52 -4.93 -1.74
CA LYS A 53 -0.44 -4.64 -0.66
C LYS A 53 -0.35 -3.17 -0.23
N ALA A 54 0.87 -2.66 0.00
CA ALA A 54 1.08 -1.27 0.41
C ALA A 54 0.55 -0.28 -0.66
N GLY A 55 0.76 -0.56 -1.95
CA GLY A 55 0.20 0.21 -3.05
C GLY A 55 -1.33 0.26 -3.04
N MET A 56 -1.98 -0.88 -2.74
CA MET A 56 -3.44 -0.95 -2.61
C MET A 56 -3.95 -0.11 -1.42
N VAL A 57 -3.27 -0.16 -0.27
CA VAL A 57 -3.62 0.69 0.89
C VAL A 57 -3.51 2.18 0.53
N ILE A 58 -2.42 2.59 -0.12
CA ILE A 58 -2.19 3.98 -0.51
C ILE A 58 -3.24 4.46 -1.51
N TYR A 59 -3.61 3.64 -2.50
CA TYR A 59 -4.57 4.05 -3.52
C TYR A 59 -5.99 4.20 -2.97
N PHE A 60 -6.41 3.33 -2.06
CA PHE A 60 -7.81 3.25 -1.60
C PHE A 60 -8.07 3.89 -0.23
N PHE A 61 -7.20 3.69 0.76
CA PHE A 61 -7.41 4.20 2.13
C PHE A 61 -6.88 5.62 2.33
N MET A 62 -5.79 5.99 1.67
CA MET A 62 -5.25 7.35 1.73
C MET A 62 -6.00 8.35 0.84
N HIS A 63 -7.15 7.98 0.27
CA HIS A 63 -7.94 8.85 -0.61
C HIS A 63 -7.13 9.55 -1.72
N LEU A 64 -6.02 8.97 -2.16
CA LEU A 64 -5.12 9.59 -3.15
C LEU A 64 -5.80 9.86 -4.50
N LYS A 65 -6.93 9.20 -4.75
CA LYS A 65 -7.81 9.45 -5.91
C LYS A 65 -8.62 10.75 -5.79
N TYR A 66 -8.90 11.22 -4.57
CA TYR A 66 -9.72 12.40 -4.28
C TYR A 66 -8.92 13.57 -3.67
N GLU A 67 -7.72 13.33 -3.16
CA GLU A 67 -6.84 14.39 -2.66
C GLU A 67 -6.01 15.06 -3.76
N GLY A 68 -5.65 16.34 -3.52
CA GLY A 68 -4.92 17.17 -4.47
C GLY A 68 -3.56 16.60 -4.87
N ILE A 69 -3.08 17.02 -6.06
CA ILE A 69 -1.82 16.54 -6.68
C ILE A 69 -0.61 16.60 -5.72
N LEU A 70 -0.63 17.52 -4.75
CA LEU A 70 0.42 17.70 -3.74
C LEU A 70 0.63 16.47 -2.86
N PHE A 71 -0.44 15.81 -2.39
CA PHE A 71 -0.31 14.60 -1.55
C PHE A 71 0.31 13.44 -2.33
N LYS A 72 -0.07 13.30 -3.61
CA LYS A 72 0.50 12.30 -4.51
C LYS A 72 2.00 12.52 -4.74
N VAL A 73 2.42 13.77 -4.94
CA VAL A 73 3.83 14.14 -5.11
C VAL A 73 4.60 13.93 -3.81
N MET A 74 4.06 14.35 -2.66
CA MET A 74 4.72 14.18 -1.37
C MET A 74 4.94 12.71 -1.04
N LEU A 75 3.93 11.87 -1.22
CA LEU A 75 4.03 10.42 -1.00
C LEU A 75 5.05 9.78 -1.95
N PHE A 76 5.07 10.20 -3.22
CA PHE A 76 6.06 9.72 -4.18
C PHE A 76 7.48 10.10 -3.76
N ILE A 77 7.71 11.34 -3.31
CA ILE A 77 9.00 11.80 -2.79
C ILE A 77 9.39 10.98 -1.56
N THR A 78 8.48 10.75 -0.61
CA THR A 78 8.75 9.91 0.57
C THR A 78 9.14 8.49 0.17
N LEU A 79 8.39 7.83 -0.73
CA LEU A 79 8.73 6.49 -1.22
C LEU A 79 10.08 6.46 -1.94
N LEU A 80 10.38 7.48 -2.73
CA LEU A 80 11.65 7.61 -3.45
C LEU A 80 12.81 7.69 -2.46
N VAL A 81 12.71 8.59 -1.47
CA VAL A 81 13.75 8.76 -0.44
C VAL A 81 13.95 7.46 0.34
N VAL A 82 12.89 6.81 0.80
CA VAL A 82 12.97 5.52 1.52
C VAL A 82 13.62 4.44 0.65
N THR A 83 13.25 4.36 -0.63
CA THR A 83 13.81 3.38 -1.56
C THR A 83 15.31 3.59 -1.77
N ILE A 84 15.75 4.85 -1.93
CA ILE A 84 17.17 5.18 -2.04
C ILE A 84 17.91 4.80 -0.76
N PHE A 85 17.38 5.17 0.41
CA PHE A 85 18.01 4.86 1.70
C PHE A 85 18.18 3.35 1.88
N ILE A 86 17.13 2.56 1.65
CA ILE A 86 17.18 1.10 1.74
C ILE A 86 18.23 0.55 0.76
N GLY A 87 18.22 1.00 -0.50
CA GLY A 87 19.18 0.58 -1.51
C GLY A 87 20.63 0.89 -1.12
N PHE A 88 20.88 2.08 -0.59
CA PHE A 88 22.21 2.48 -0.10
C PHE A 88 22.65 1.64 1.09
N THR A 89 21.75 1.34 2.04
CA THR A 89 22.06 0.48 3.18
C THR A 89 22.41 -0.94 2.75
N PHE A 90 21.69 -1.52 1.78
CA PHE A 90 22.04 -2.84 1.24
C PHE A 90 23.37 -2.84 0.48
N PHE A 91 23.65 -1.78 -0.28
CA PHE A 91 24.94 -1.59 -0.93
C PHE A 91 26.06 -1.52 0.10
N ASP A 92 25.92 -0.70 1.15
CA ASP A 92 26.89 -0.59 2.24
C ASP A 92 27.17 -1.93 2.92
N ILE A 93 26.12 -2.69 3.27
CA ILE A 93 26.25 -4.03 3.87
C ILE A 93 26.98 -5.00 2.94
N SER A 94 26.75 -4.93 1.62
CA SER A 94 27.37 -5.85 0.66
C SER A 94 28.85 -5.56 0.42
N TYR A 95 29.32 -4.35 0.72
CA TYR A 95 30.72 -3.93 0.58
C TYR A 95 31.51 -4.03 1.89
N ARG A 96 30.88 -4.50 2.98
CA ARG A 96 31.53 -4.85 4.25
C ARG A 96 31.81 -6.34 4.34
#